data_AF-D4F1K9-F1
#
_entry.id   AF-D4F1K9-F1
#
_cell.length_a   1.000
_cell.length_b   1.000
_cell.length_c   1.000
_cell.angle_alpha   90.00
_cell.angle_beta   90.00
_cell.angle_gamma   90.00
#
_symmetry.space_group_name_H-M   'P 1'
#
loop_
_entity.id
_entity.type
_entity.pdbx_description
1 polymer ?
#
loop_
_entity_poly.entity_id
_entity_poly.type
_entity_poly.pdbx_seq_one_letter_code
_entity_poly.pdbx_strand_id
1 'polypeptide(L)'
;SPLFDAERFGIKVVASPRHADILLFTGAVTRAMRVPALRAYQSAPDPKIVISYGACGCSGGIFHDLYCVWGGTDKIVPVDVYIPGCPPTPAATLYGFAVALGLLDQKLKAEHHPQGEDEQAAILHPAIPQPLRVLIDREARRMSGYRYGRQLADKFMTLLASRDALSVEERLARFLADENDPRLNEVMGRLLQVCNQAAPNGGIR
;
A
#
# COMPACT_ATOMS: atom_id res chain seq x y z
N SER A 1 -9.25 11.91 -21.37
CA SER A 1 -9.59 11.76 -22.80
C SER A 1 -9.94 10.31 -23.04
N PRO A 2 -10.69 9.93 -24.09
CA PRO A 2 -11.03 8.52 -24.33
C PRO A 2 -9.82 7.58 -24.42
N LEU A 3 -8.65 8.10 -24.85
CA LEU A 3 -7.38 7.36 -24.89
C LEU A 3 -6.71 7.21 -23.52
N PHE A 4 -6.86 8.21 -22.65
CA PHE A 4 -6.27 8.28 -21.31
C PHE A 4 -7.39 8.61 -20.32
N ASP A 5 -8.18 7.60 -20.01
CA ASP A 5 -9.39 7.70 -19.21
C ASP A 5 -9.13 7.20 -17.79
N ALA A 6 -9.04 8.14 -16.85
CA ALA A 6 -8.85 7.85 -15.43
C ALA A 6 -10.14 7.33 -14.77
N GLU A 7 -11.32 7.58 -15.36
CA GLU A 7 -12.60 7.12 -14.80
C GLU A 7 -12.71 5.59 -14.80
N ARG A 8 -12.00 4.91 -15.70
CA ARG A 8 -11.87 3.44 -15.70
C ARG A 8 -11.26 2.87 -14.42
N PHE A 9 -10.51 3.69 -13.69
CA PHE A 9 -9.93 3.34 -12.40
C PHE A 9 -10.77 3.84 -11.22
N GLY A 10 -12.01 4.30 -11.46
CA GLY A 10 -12.89 4.86 -10.44
C GLY A 10 -12.54 6.29 -10.04
N ILE A 11 -11.62 6.96 -10.73
CA ILE A 11 -11.20 8.32 -10.41
C ILE A 11 -12.14 9.29 -11.11
N LYS A 12 -12.94 10.01 -10.32
CA LYS A 12 -13.85 11.03 -10.81
C LYS A 12 -13.49 12.39 -10.23
N VAL A 13 -13.49 13.41 -11.07
CA VAL A 13 -13.27 14.80 -10.62
C VAL A 13 -14.53 15.29 -9.90
N VAL A 14 -14.33 15.84 -8.71
CA VAL A 14 -15.38 16.45 -7.88
C VAL A 14 -15.08 17.93 -7.65
N ALA A 15 -16.12 18.74 -7.54
CA ALA A 15 -15.98 20.19 -7.38
C ALA A 15 -15.63 20.61 -5.95
N SER A 16 -16.00 19.80 -4.95
CA SER A 16 -15.81 20.13 -3.53
C SER A 16 -14.73 19.23 -2.92
N PRO A 17 -13.74 19.80 -2.20
CA PRO A 17 -12.74 19.01 -1.48
C PRO A 17 -13.36 18.16 -0.36
N ARG A 18 -14.56 18.51 0.13
CA ARG A 18 -15.26 17.74 1.18
C ARG A 18 -15.70 16.35 0.71
N HIS A 19 -15.77 16.14 -0.61
CA HIS A 19 -16.11 14.86 -1.22
C HIS A 19 -14.92 14.23 -1.94
N ALA A 20 -13.71 14.76 -1.72
CA ALA A 20 -12.51 14.33 -2.42
C ALA A 20 -11.61 13.54 -1.47
N ASP A 21 -11.15 12.39 -1.96
CA ASP A 21 -10.21 11.51 -1.24
C ASP A 21 -8.77 11.78 -1.70
N ILE A 22 -8.62 12.42 -2.86
CA ILE A 22 -7.35 12.82 -3.46
C ILE A 22 -7.37 14.33 -3.72
N LEU A 23 -6.37 15.02 -3.19
CA LEU A 23 -6.11 16.43 -3.45
C LEU A 23 -4.91 16.56 -4.39
N LEU A 24 -5.17 17.08 -5.58
CA LEU A 24 -4.16 17.27 -6.62
C LEU A 24 -3.74 18.74 -6.69
N PHE A 25 -2.52 19.05 -6.25
CA PHE A 25 -1.95 20.39 -6.34
C PHE A 25 -1.12 20.51 -7.61
N THR A 26 -1.58 21.36 -8.53
CA THR A 26 -0.95 21.56 -9.84
C THR A 26 -0.31 22.95 -9.92
N GLY A 27 0.77 23.06 -10.70
CA GLY A 27 1.40 24.35 -10.99
C GLY A 27 2.21 24.95 -9.83
N ALA A 28 2.70 26.17 -10.03
CA ALA A 28 3.52 26.84 -9.03
C ALA A 28 2.64 27.34 -7.87
N VAL A 29 2.98 26.94 -6.65
CA VAL A 29 2.21 27.34 -5.47
C VAL A 29 2.63 28.74 -5.03
N THR A 30 1.79 29.72 -5.35
CA THR A 30 2.06 31.13 -5.02
C THR A 30 1.82 31.42 -3.54
N ARG A 31 2.39 32.51 -3.03
CA ARG A 31 2.21 32.95 -1.64
C ARG A 31 0.75 33.15 -1.26
N ALA A 32 -0.03 33.74 -2.16
CA ALA A 32 -1.47 33.93 -1.98
C ALA A 32 -2.25 32.61 -1.90
N MET A 33 -1.75 31.55 -2.56
CA MET A 33 -2.42 30.24 -2.58
C MET A 33 -2.27 29.46 -1.28
N ARG A 34 -1.41 29.89 -0.34
CA ARG A 34 -1.20 29.19 0.94
C ARG A 34 -2.48 28.95 1.72
N VAL A 35 -3.25 30.01 1.96
CA VAL A 35 -4.47 29.92 2.78
C VAL A 35 -5.56 29.09 2.09
N PRO A 36 -5.85 29.29 0.79
CA PRO A 36 -6.78 28.41 0.06
C PRO A 36 -6.34 26.94 0.05
N ALA A 37 -5.05 26.65 -0.18
CA ALA A 37 -4.51 25.29 -0.19
C ALA A 37 -4.71 24.59 1.15
N LEU A 38 -4.37 25.27 2.25
CA LEU A 38 -4.52 24.71 3.60
C LEU A 38 -6.00 24.50 3.96
N ARG A 39 -6.89 25.43 3.58
CA ARG A 39 -8.33 25.27 3.79
C ARG A 39 -8.91 24.09 3.00
N ALA A 40 -8.48 23.91 1.75
CA ALA A 40 -8.89 22.76 0.95
C ALA A 40 -8.42 21.44 1.59
N TYR A 41 -7.16 21.39 2.04
CA TYR A 41 -6.59 20.25 2.74
C TYR A 41 -7.35 19.91 4.03
N GLN A 42 -7.62 20.91 4.86
CA GLN A 42 -8.36 20.72 6.13
C GLN A 42 -9.84 20.40 5.92
N SER A 43 -10.43 20.80 4.79
CA SER A 43 -11.84 20.52 4.48
C SER A 43 -12.06 19.13 3.90
N ALA A 44 -11.00 18.47 3.42
CA ALA A 44 -11.07 17.12 2.88
C ALA A 44 -11.06 16.07 4.01
N PRO A 45 -11.93 15.05 3.94
CA PRO A 45 -12.03 14.01 4.95
C PRO A 45 -10.74 13.18 5.02
N ASP A 46 -10.45 12.62 6.19
CA ASP A 46 -9.41 11.60 6.34
C ASP A 46 -10.02 10.19 6.17
N PRO A 47 -9.30 9.25 5.54
CA PRO A 47 -7.94 9.37 5.00
C PRO A 47 -7.92 10.03 3.60
N LYS A 48 -7.01 11.00 3.42
CA LYS A 48 -6.76 11.69 2.14
C LYS A 48 -5.35 11.47 1.60
N ILE A 49 -5.22 11.56 0.29
CA ILE A 49 -3.95 11.56 -0.42
C ILE A 49 -3.70 12.94 -1.01
N VAL A 50 -2.48 13.45 -0.82
CA VAL A 50 -2.02 14.69 -1.42
C VAL A 50 -1.00 14.37 -2.51
N ILE A 51 -1.29 14.84 -3.71
CA ILE A 51 -0.44 14.65 -4.88
C ILE A 51 0.09 16.01 -5.32
N SER A 52 1.41 16.11 -5.49
CA SER A 52 2.04 17.26 -6.14
C SER A 52 2.26 16.96 -7.61
N TYR A 53 1.76 17.82 -8.49
CA TYR A 53 1.69 17.58 -9.92
C TYR A 53 2.49 18.61 -10.72
N GLY A 54 3.43 18.09 -11.50
CA GLY A 54 4.31 18.87 -12.36
C GLY A 54 5.50 19.47 -11.61
N ALA A 55 6.52 19.85 -12.38
CA ALA A 55 7.79 20.38 -11.87
C ALA A 55 7.57 21.61 -10.97
N CYS A 56 6.64 22.48 -11.33
CA CYS A 56 6.31 23.67 -10.54
C CYS A 56 5.68 23.34 -9.19
N GLY A 57 4.83 22.31 -9.10
CA GLY A 57 4.25 21.87 -7.83
C GLY A 57 5.26 21.08 -7.00
N CYS A 58 6.11 20.28 -7.65
CA CYS A 58 7.08 19.41 -6.97
C CYS A 58 8.24 20.20 -6.35
N SER A 59 8.78 21.19 -7.05
CA SER A 59 9.99 21.92 -6.63
C SER A 59 9.98 23.41 -6.95
N GLY A 60 8.84 23.98 -7.36
CA GLY A 60 8.77 25.35 -7.89
C GLY A 60 9.17 25.45 -9.37
N GLY A 61 9.85 24.44 -9.92
CA GLY A 61 10.20 24.35 -11.34
C GLY A 61 11.02 25.56 -11.81
N ILE A 62 10.69 26.11 -12.97
CA ILE A 62 11.32 27.33 -13.49
C ILE A 62 11.09 28.54 -12.56
N PHE A 63 10.06 28.49 -11.70
CA PHE A 63 9.71 29.59 -10.83
C PHE A 63 10.30 29.51 -9.42
N HIS A 64 11.11 28.48 -9.10
CA HIS A 64 11.51 28.15 -7.73
C HIS A 64 12.11 29.30 -6.92
N ASP A 65 12.80 30.24 -7.58
CA ASP A 65 13.48 31.38 -6.94
C ASP A 65 12.68 32.71 -7.01
N LEU A 66 11.44 32.68 -7.50
CA LEU A 66 10.62 33.89 -7.48
C LEU A 66 10.10 34.18 -6.08
N TYR A 67 10.15 35.46 -5.70
CA TYR A 67 9.65 35.95 -4.42
C TYR A 67 8.19 35.57 -4.14
N CYS A 68 7.38 35.35 -5.18
CA CYS A 68 5.95 35.13 -5.07
C CYS A 68 5.54 33.65 -4.95
N VAL A 69 6.48 32.70 -4.94
CA VAL A 69 6.17 31.26 -4.83
C VAL A 69 6.81 30.61 -3.60
N TRP A 70 6.30 29.45 -3.20
CA TRP A 70 6.82 28.66 -2.07
C TRP A 70 7.91 27.66 -2.45
N GLY A 71 8.19 27.46 -3.74
CA GLY A 71 9.19 26.48 -4.19
C GLY A 71 8.75 25.01 -4.05
N GLY A 72 7.46 24.75 -3.82
CA GLY A 72 6.91 23.40 -3.73
C GLY A 72 5.62 23.32 -2.90
N THR A 73 4.78 22.33 -3.21
CA THR A 73 3.55 22.02 -2.46
C THR A 73 3.85 21.49 -1.06
N ASP A 74 4.95 20.76 -0.93
CA ASP A 74 5.46 20.16 0.32
C ASP A 74 5.71 21.19 1.43
N LYS A 75 5.92 22.46 1.08
CA LYS A 75 6.07 23.55 2.05
C LYS A 75 4.77 23.95 2.72
N ILE A 76 3.62 23.55 2.19
CA ILE A 76 2.30 23.97 2.68
C ILE A 76 1.50 22.80 3.22
N VAL A 77 1.54 21.65 2.54
CA VAL A 77 0.79 20.44 2.91
C VAL A 77 1.68 19.21 2.76
N PRO A 78 1.47 18.16 3.57
CA PRO A 78 2.23 16.93 3.45
C PRO A 78 1.90 16.24 2.13
N VAL A 79 2.88 16.07 1.25
CA VAL A 79 2.71 15.42 -0.07
C VAL A 79 3.05 13.95 0.04
N ASP A 80 2.16 13.09 -0.47
CA ASP A 80 2.34 11.64 -0.49
C ASP A 80 2.97 11.15 -1.79
N VAL A 81 2.56 11.74 -2.92
CA VAL A 81 3.00 11.34 -4.26
C VAL A 81 3.42 12.56 -5.05
N TYR A 82 4.55 12.46 -5.73
CA TYR A 82 5.03 13.44 -6.69
C TYR A 82 4.89 12.90 -8.10
N ILE A 83 4.24 13.65 -8.99
CA ILE A 83 4.14 13.34 -10.41
C ILE A 83 4.97 14.39 -11.18
N PRO A 84 6.27 14.12 -11.45
CA PRO A 84 7.14 15.08 -12.12
C PRO A 84 6.80 15.26 -13.60
N GLY A 85 7.14 16.42 -14.16
CA GLY A 85 6.99 16.75 -15.58
C GLY A 85 6.61 18.21 -15.84
N CYS A 86 6.78 18.73 -17.06
CA CYS A 86 6.52 20.14 -17.38
C CYS A 86 5.81 20.33 -18.75
N PRO A 87 4.52 19.98 -18.88
CA PRO A 87 3.71 19.23 -17.93
C PRO A 87 3.97 17.70 -18.00
N PRO A 88 3.57 16.91 -16.99
CA PRO A 88 3.64 15.45 -17.04
C PRO A 88 2.88 14.88 -18.23
N THR A 89 3.39 13.77 -18.80
CA THR A 89 2.70 13.08 -19.90
C THR A 89 1.44 12.37 -19.39
N PRO A 90 0.39 12.17 -20.21
CA PRO A 90 -0.82 11.47 -19.79
C PRO A 90 -0.56 10.08 -19.19
N ALA A 91 0.41 9.34 -19.74
CA ALA A 91 0.83 8.04 -19.22
C ALA A 91 1.49 8.16 -17.83
N ALA A 92 2.35 9.17 -17.62
CA ALA A 92 2.94 9.43 -16.31
C ALA A 92 1.89 9.86 -15.27
N THR A 93 0.88 10.63 -15.68
CA THR A 93 -0.25 11.03 -14.83
C THR A 93 -1.07 9.81 -14.38
N LEU A 94 -1.44 8.93 -15.31
CA LEU A 94 -2.15 7.68 -15.00
C LEU A 94 -1.33 6.78 -14.07
N TYR A 95 -0.03 6.64 -14.34
CA TYR A 95 0.86 5.89 -13.46
C TYR A 95 0.92 6.48 -12.05
N GLY A 96 1.06 7.80 -11.93
CA GLY A 96 1.06 8.49 -10.64
C GLY A 96 -0.23 8.29 -9.85
N PHE A 97 -1.39 8.31 -10.52
CA PHE A 97 -2.66 7.97 -9.88
C PHE A 97 -2.76 6.50 -9.46
N ALA A 98 -2.27 5.56 -10.26
CA ALA A 98 -2.22 4.15 -9.88
C ALA A 98 -1.35 3.92 -8.63
N VAL A 99 -0.21 4.62 -8.52
CA VAL A 99 0.63 4.60 -7.32
C VAL A 99 -0.13 5.18 -6.11
N ALA A 100 -0.80 6.33 -6.27
CA ALA A 100 -1.59 6.94 -5.21
C ALA A 100 -2.69 6.01 -4.68
N LEU A 101 -3.45 5.35 -5.56
CA LEU A 101 -4.47 4.38 -5.15
C LEU A 101 -3.88 3.21 -4.33
N GLY A 102 -2.66 2.75 -4.67
CA GLY A 102 -1.96 1.73 -3.89
C GLY A 102 -1.55 2.17 -2.49
N LEU A 103 -1.34 3.47 -2.27
CA LEU A 103 -1.02 4.06 -0.96
C LEU A 103 -2.27 4.28 -0.10
N LEU A 104 -3.45 4.43 -0.71
CA LEU A 104 -4.70 4.63 0.04
C LEU A 104 -4.97 3.46 0.99
N ASP A 105 -4.80 2.24 0.48
CA ASP A 105 -4.90 1.01 1.27
C ASP A 105 -3.90 0.98 2.43
N GLN A 106 -2.71 1.56 2.26
CA GLN A 106 -1.71 1.64 3.31
C GLN A 106 -2.12 2.64 4.37
N LYS A 107 -2.58 3.83 3.99
CA LYS A 107 -3.06 4.86 4.93
C LYS A 107 -4.30 4.41 5.71
N LEU A 108 -5.22 3.71 5.05
CA LEU A 108 -6.39 3.10 5.70
C LEU A 108 -6.00 2.06 6.77
N LYS A 109 -4.85 1.39 6.61
CA LYS A 109 -4.34 0.37 7.52
C LYS A 109 -3.21 0.88 8.44
N ALA A 110 -2.78 2.13 8.25
CA ALA A 110 -1.65 2.70 8.96
C ALA A 110 -2.11 3.07 10.37
N GLU A 111 -1.72 2.26 11.35
CA GLU A 111 -1.76 2.63 12.75
C GLU A 111 -0.43 3.33 13.10
N HIS A 112 -0.49 4.53 13.69
CA HIS A 112 0.71 5.26 14.11
C HIS A 112 1.32 4.56 15.34
N HIS A 113 2.35 3.73 15.12
CA HIS A 113 3.14 3.12 16.19
C HIS A 113 4.44 3.92 16.41
N PRO A 114 4.60 4.66 17.53
CA PRO A 114 5.85 5.36 17.85
C PRO A 114 6.91 4.35 18.31
N GLN A 115 7.92 4.10 17.47
CA GLN A 115 9.00 3.16 17.77
C GLN A 115 10.09 3.81 18.65
N GLY A 116 10.42 3.21 19.80
CA GLY A 116 11.45 3.73 20.73
C GLY A 116 12.90 3.44 20.30
N GLU A 117 13.88 4.19 20.80
CA GLU A 117 15.32 4.10 20.41
C GLU A 117 15.95 2.70 20.60
N ASP A 118 15.39 1.87 21.48
CA ASP A 118 15.82 0.49 21.76
C ASP A 118 14.94 -0.59 21.10
N GLU A 119 13.93 -0.21 20.30
CA GLU A 119 12.95 -1.15 19.75
C GLU A 119 13.49 -1.80 18.47
N GLN A 120 14.01 -3.02 18.60
CA GLN A 120 14.42 -3.84 17.46
C GLN A 120 13.20 -4.36 16.72
N ALA A 121 13.19 -4.21 15.40
CA ALA A 121 12.13 -4.75 14.55
C ALA A 121 12.01 -6.27 14.75
N ALA A 122 10.84 -6.71 15.23
CA ALA A 122 10.58 -8.13 15.41
C ALA A 122 10.60 -8.84 14.04
N ILE A 123 11.41 -9.89 13.93
CA ILE A 123 11.42 -10.75 12.75
C ILE A 123 10.04 -11.42 12.67
N LEU A 124 9.33 -11.22 11.56
CA LEU A 124 8.07 -11.91 11.30
C LEU A 124 8.27 -13.42 11.28
N HIS A 125 7.43 -14.15 12.01
CA HIS A 125 7.48 -15.61 12.16
C HIS A 125 8.85 -16.13 12.60
N PRO A 126 9.36 -15.73 13.77
CA PRO A 126 10.70 -16.11 14.22
C PRO A 126 10.80 -17.61 14.54
N ALA A 127 9.66 -18.25 14.86
CA ALA A 127 9.57 -19.68 15.13
C ALA A 127 9.74 -20.56 13.88
N ILE A 128 9.63 -19.98 12.67
CA ILE A 128 9.69 -20.75 11.42
C ILE A 128 11.10 -20.63 10.81
N PRO A 129 11.78 -21.75 10.51
CA PRO A 129 13.08 -21.73 9.84
C PRO A 129 13.06 -20.89 8.56
N GLN A 130 14.08 -20.05 8.36
CA GLN A 130 14.17 -19.16 7.21
C GLN A 130 14.03 -19.90 5.85
N PRO A 131 14.66 -21.07 5.62
CA PRO A 131 14.49 -21.80 4.35
C PRO A 131 13.02 -22.16 4.09
N LEU A 132 12.28 -22.54 5.14
CA LEU A 132 10.87 -22.90 5.03
C LEU A 132 10.00 -21.67 4.71
N ARG A 133 10.26 -20.53 5.36
CA ARG A 133 9.57 -19.25 5.05
C ARG A 133 9.74 -18.85 3.57
N VAL A 134 10.95 -19.00 3.04
CA VAL A 134 11.25 -18.69 1.63
C VAL A 134 10.50 -19.63 0.68
N LEU A 135 10.40 -20.92 1.02
CA LEU A 135 9.66 -21.89 0.21
C LEU A 135 8.16 -21.59 0.20
N ILE A 136 7.56 -21.30 1.36
CA ILE A 136 6.15 -20.94 1.48
C ILE A 136 5.84 -19.66 0.68
N ASP A 137 6.64 -18.60 0.84
CA ASP A 137 6.41 -17.33 0.15
C ASP A 137 6.57 -17.49 -1.38
N ARG A 138 7.54 -18.27 -1.84
CA ARG A 138 7.70 -18.58 -3.27
C ARG A 138 6.51 -19.36 -3.82
N GLU A 139 6.05 -20.39 -3.13
CA GLU A 139 4.94 -21.22 -3.60
C GLU A 139 3.62 -20.44 -3.60
N ALA A 140 3.34 -19.67 -2.54
CA ALA A 140 2.15 -18.84 -2.47
C ALA A 140 2.13 -17.77 -3.58
N ARG A 141 3.28 -17.14 -3.86
CA ARG A 141 3.39 -16.18 -4.99
C ARG A 141 3.24 -16.86 -6.35
N ARG A 142 3.72 -18.10 -6.51
CA ARG A 142 3.54 -18.89 -7.73
C ARG A 142 2.06 -19.15 -8.03
N MET A 143 1.26 -19.45 -7.01
CA MET A 143 -0.16 -19.80 -7.18
C MET A 143 -1.10 -18.57 -7.20
N SER A 144 -0.73 -17.52 -6.48
CA SER A 144 -1.64 -16.39 -6.17
C SER A 144 -1.06 -15.01 -6.52
N GLY A 145 0.10 -14.95 -7.17
CA GLY A 145 0.77 -13.69 -7.54
C GLY A 145 1.40 -12.96 -6.35
N TYR A 146 2.06 -11.82 -6.61
CA TYR A 146 2.87 -11.13 -5.60
C TYR A 146 2.07 -10.60 -4.41
N ARG A 147 0.92 -9.93 -4.66
CA ARG A 147 0.13 -9.28 -3.61
C ARG A 147 -0.67 -10.32 -2.80
N TYR A 148 -1.48 -11.12 -3.47
CA TYR A 148 -2.35 -12.10 -2.81
C TYR A 148 -1.54 -13.29 -2.27
N GLY A 149 -0.50 -13.75 -2.99
CA GLY A 149 0.42 -14.77 -2.50
C GLY A 149 1.14 -14.37 -1.22
N ARG A 150 1.59 -13.12 -1.09
CA ARG A 150 2.19 -12.63 0.17
C ARG A 150 1.20 -12.67 1.33
N GLN A 151 -0.05 -12.27 1.11
CA GLN A 151 -1.09 -12.32 2.15
C GLN A 151 -1.40 -13.75 2.59
N LEU A 152 -1.49 -14.68 1.64
CA LEU A 152 -1.75 -16.10 1.92
C LEU A 152 -0.57 -16.75 2.63
N ALA A 153 0.66 -16.47 2.21
CA ALA A 153 1.87 -16.96 2.88
C ALA A 153 1.93 -16.50 4.34
N ASP A 154 1.63 -15.22 4.60
CA ASP A 154 1.66 -14.63 5.93
C ASP A 154 0.57 -15.19 6.85
N LYS A 155 -0.66 -15.35 6.33
CA LYS A 155 -1.75 -16.05 7.03
C LYS A 155 -1.36 -17.49 7.38
N PHE A 156 -0.82 -18.23 6.40
CA PHE A 156 -0.41 -19.63 6.59
C PHE A 156 0.74 -19.77 7.61
N MET A 157 1.75 -18.89 7.56
CA MET A 157 2.83 -18.87 8.55
C MET A 157 2.33 -18.52 9.96
N THR A 158 1.35 -17.62 10.07
CA THR A 158 0.67 -17.34 11.36
C THR A 158 0.01 -18.60 11.93
N LEU A 159 -0.71 -19.37 11.08
CA LEU A 159 -1.35 -20.63 11.49
C LEU A 159 -0.32 -21.70 11.88
N LEU A 160 0.82 -21.76 11.19
CA LEU A 160 1.93 -22.65 11.54
C LEU A 160 2.58 -22.29 12.88
N ALA A 161 2.81 -21.01 13.14
CA ALA A 161 3.50 -20.52 14.34
C ALA A 161 2.61 -20.50 15.60
N SER A 162 1.29 -20.67 15.45
CA SER A 162 0.35 -20.72 16.58
C SER A 162 0.64 -21.91 17.52
N ARG A 163 0.62 -21.64 18.83
CA ARG A 163 0.92 -22.61 19.91
C ARG A 163 -0.32 -23.35 20.44
N ASP A 164 -1.40 -23.38 19.67
CA ASP A 164 -2.63 -24.04 20.10
C ASP A 164 -2.43 -25.56 20.20
N ALA A 165 -3.22 -26.21 21.07
CA ALA A 165 -3.20 -27.66 21.28
C ALA A 165 -3.67 -28.47 20.05
N LEU A 166 -4.26 -27.80 19.06
CA LEU A 166 -4.73 -28.40 17.82
C LEU A 166 -3.59 -28.60 16.83
N SER A 167 -3.67 -29.67 16.05
CA SER A 167 -2.74 -29.91 14.94
C SER A 167 -2.86 -28.81 13.87
N VAL A 168 -1.78 -28.60 13.11
CA VAL A 168 -1.77 -27.63 12.00
C VAL A 168 -2.91 -27.90 11.00
N GLU A 169 -3.17 -29.18 10.73
CA GLU A 169 -4.22 -29.65 9.82
C GLU A 169 -5.62 -29.27 10.32
N GLU A 170 -5.90 -29.48 11.61
CA GLU A 170 -7.17 -29.10 12.23
C GLU A 170 -7.39 -27.58 12.26
N ARG A 171 -6.32 -26.81 12.52
CA ARG A 171 -6.36 -25.33 12.48
C ARG A 171 -6.66 -24.83 11.08
N LEU A 172 -6.01 -25.41 10.08
CA LEU A 172 -6.24 -25.06 8.68
C LEU A 172 -7.66 -25.44 8.25
N ALA A 173 -8.13 -26.63 8.59
CA ALA A 173 -9.47 -27.08 8.26
C ALA A 173 -10.55 -26.18 8.87
N ARG A 174 -10.36 -25.73 10.12
CA ARG A 174 -11.27 -24.78 10.78
C ARG A 174 -11.30 -23.42 10.08
N PHE A 175 -10.12 -22.87 9.77
CA PHE A 175 -10.00 -21.60 9.06
C PHE A 175 -10.65 -21.65 7.66
N LEU A 176 -10.42 -22.74 6.93
CA LEU A 176 -10.99 -22.95 5.60
C LEU A 176 -12.52 -23.14 5.62
N ALA A 177 -13.05 -23.77 6.68
CA ALA A 177 -14.49 -23.92 6.87
C ALA A 177 -15.19 -22.57 7.10
N ASP A 178 -14.52 -21.62 7.77
CA ASP A 178 -15.07 -20.29 8.05
C ASP A 178 -15.11 -19.39 6.80
N GLU A 179 -14.15 -19.51 5.87
CA GLU A 179 -14.01 -18.63 4.70
C GLU A 179 -14.75 -19.13 3.44
N ASN A 180 -15.05 -20.44 3.36
CA ASN A 180 -15.84 -21.09 2.29
C ASN A 180 -15.41 -20.74 0.84
N ASP A 181 -14.10 -20.70 0.58
CA ASP A 181 -13.51 -20.42 -0.75
C ASP A 181 -12.73 -21.66 -1.28
N PRO A 182 -13.16 -22.27 -2.41
CA PRO A 182 -12.50 -23.46 -2.96
C PRO A 182 -11.09 -23.19 -3.48
N ARG A 183 -10.78 -21.97 -3.96
CA ARG A 183 -9.44 -21.62 -4.42
C ARG A 183 -8.48 -21.47 -3.23
N LEU A 184 -8.98 -20.90 -2.14
CA LEU A 184 -8.23 -20.79 -0.89
C LEU A 184 -7.84 -22.19 -0.36
N ASN A 185 -8.77 -23.14 -0.41
CA ASN A 185 -8.52 -24.53 -0.02
C ASN A 185 -7.36 -25.15 -0.82
N GLU A 186 -7.34 -24.95 -2.13
CA GLU A 186 -6.30 -25.48 -3.01
C GLU A 186 -4.92 -24.89 -2.69
N VAL A 187 -4.83 -23.57 -2.54
CA VAL A 187 -3.56 -22.90 -2.22
C VAL A 187 -3.06 -23.33 -0.86
N MET A 188 -3.91 -23.31 0.16
CA MET A 188 -3.53 -23.68 1.52
C MET A 188 -3.15 -25.16 1.65
N GLY A 189 -3.87 -26.05 0.98
CA GLY A 189 -3.53 -27.47 0.92
C GLY A 189 -2.17 -27.70 0.23
N ARG A 190 -1.86 -26.93 -0.82
CA ARG A 190 -0.56 -27.01 -1.49
C ARG A 190 0.58 -26.50 -0.61
N LEU A 191 0.38 -25.41 0.14
CA LEU A 191 1.37 -24.89 1.08
C LEU A 191 1.66 -25.90 2.20
N LEU A 192 0.63 -26.57 2.72
CA LEU A 192 0.77 -27.66 3.69
C LEU A 192 1.60 -28.82 3.12
N GLN A 193 1.32 -29.22 1.88
CA GLN A 193 2.10 -30.25 1.20
C GLN A 193 3.57 -29.87 1.06
N VAL A 194 3.87 -28.61 0.69
CA VAL A 194 5.26 -28.11 0.59
C VAL A 194 5.96 -28.12 1.95
N CYS A 195 5.25 -27.75 3.02
CA CYS A 195 5.78 -27.87 4.38
C CYS A 195 6.12 -29.32 4.75
N ASN A 196 5.20 -30.25 4.51
CA ASN A 196 5.40 -31.66 4.83
C ASN A 196 6.54 -32.28 4.00
N GLN A 197 6.71 -31.85 2.74
CA GLN A 197 7.83 -32.28 1.88
C GLN A 197 9.17 -31.69 2.30
N ALA A 198 9.18 -30.46 2.82
CA ALA A 198 10.40 -29.79 3.28
C ALA A 198 10.85 -30.25 4.68
N ALA A 199 9.95 -30.86 5.46
CA ALA A 199 10.24 -31.37 6.81
C ALA A 199 9.96 -32.89 6.95
N PRO A 200 10.65 -33.77 6.21
CA PRO A 200 10.36 -35.22 6.23
C PRO A 200 10.74 -35.92 7.56
N ASN A 201 11.52 -35.30 8.45
CA ASN A 201 12.03 -35.93 9.69
C ASN A 201 12.21 -34.94 10.86
N GLY A 202 11.17 -34.21 11.27
CA GLY A 202 11.25 -33.41 12.49
C GLY A 202 10.00 -32.60 12.74
N GLY A 203 9.15 -33.09 13.65
CA GLY A 203 7.98 -32.35 14.12
C GLY A 203 8.39 -30.95 14.56
N ILE A 204 7.63 -29.96 14.08
CA ILE A 204 7.66 -28.60 14.61
C ILE A 204 7.08 -28.73 16.02
N ARG A 205 7.96 -28.88 17.02
CA ARG A 205 7.65 -28.74 18.44
C ARG A 205 7.53 -27.26 18.81
#